data_AF-A0A2V8GAV5-F1
#
_entry.id   AF-A0A2V8GAV5-F1
#
_cell.length_a   1.000
_cell.length_b   1.000
_cell.length_c   1.000
_cell.angle_alpha   90.00
_cell.angle_beta   90.00
_cell.angle_gamma   90.00
#
_symmetry.space_group_name_H-M   'P 1'
#
loop_
_entity.id
_entity.type
_entity.pdbx_description
1 polymer ?
#
loop_
_entity_poly.entity_id
_entity_poly.type
_entity_poly.pdbx_seq_one_letter_code
_entity_poly.pdbx_strand_id
1 'polypeptide(L)'
;MLLACGLLVAGCTDYYEIPIETPIQPKMDVTGFQRVLVAGFIAGGTEDLDPNLETVRLLRSQLRTKSPLRVIEAEVLPLVEIAGDGKEIKENGATANTPSAPGAAGLTPINASAPADGRPQANGKPAPSLESQIKTEKDFQKYDKIFADVSYWKKLGEEYQNPLIVTGTVLFAPQQTAGFVTREQEVFDATGRRRVIPIRAYMERKGFMLIPKFIFIDGRTGATLYSETFREEVLYNAQQNTPALSSYFELMDRVIPSFLSTLSAQKIRGTRVLLK
;
A
#
# COMPACT_ATOMS: atom_id res chain seq x y z
N MET A 1 49.95 -36.12 -50.79
CA MET A 1 48.75 -35.25 -50.80
C MET A 1 48.05 -35.45 -49.45
N LEU A 2 47.83 -34.37 -48.72
CA LEU A 2 47.51 -34.31 -47.28
C LEU A 2 46.32 -35.17 -46.83
N LEU A 3 46.43 -35.76 -45.62
CA LEU A 3 45.31 -35.79 -44.68
C LEU A 3 45.85 -35.78 -43.23
N ALA A 4 45.61 -34.66 -42.54
CA ALA A 4 45.91 -34.43 -41.14
C ALA A 4 44.78 -35.00 -40.27
N CYS A 5 45.11 -35.68 -39.17
CA CYS A 5 44.15 -36.07 -38.13
C CYS A 5 44.66 -35.56 -36.79
N GLY A 6 44.01 -34.51 -36.28
CA GLY A 6 44.42 -33.73 -35.12
C GLY A 6 44.19 -34.45 -33.80
N LEU A 7 45.12 -34.23 -32.86
CA LEU A 7 44.97 -34.55 -31.44
C LEU A 7 43.83 -33.73 -30.83
N LEU A 8 42.84 -34.41 -30.24
CA LEU A 8 41.87 -33.83 -29.32
C LEU A 8 42.52 -33.73 -27.93
N VAL A 9 42.96 -32.53 -27.56
CA VAL A 9 43.31 -32.20 -26.17
C VAL A 9 42.02 -31.82 -25.45
N ALA A 10 41.56 -32.69 -24.55
CA ALA A 10 40.50 -32.36 -23.60
C ALA A 10 41.08 -31.44 -22.51
N GLY A 11 40.83 -30.14 -22.60
CA GLY A 11 41.17 -29.18 -21.55
C GLY A 11 40.11 -29.22 -20.44
N CYS A 12 40.47 -29.72 -19.27
CA CYS A 12 39.69 -29.52 -18.05
C CYS A 12 39.76 -28.02 -17.70
N THR A 13 38.67 -27.29 -17.92
CA THR A 13 38.52 -25.91 -17.42
C THR A 13 38.25 -25.97 -15.92
N ASP A 14 39.25 -25.62 -15.13
CA ASP A 14 39.12 -25.36 -13.68
C ASP A 14 38.27 -24.11 -13.47
N TYR A 15 37.08 -24.26 -12.89
CA TYR A 15 36.21 -23.15 -12.48
C TYR A 15 36.37 -22.93 -10.98
N TYR A 16 36.66 -21.69 -10.55
CA TYR A 16 36.63 -21.32 -9.14
C TYR A 16 35.64 -20.17 -8.94
N GLU A 17 34.57 -20.45 -8.22
CA GLU A 17 33.58 -19.45 -7.82
C GLU A 17 34.15 -18.64 -6.65
N ILE A 18 34.42 -17.35 -6.88
CA ILE A 18 34.78 -16.41 -5.82
C ILE A 18 33.52 -15.62 -5.45
N PRO A 19 32.93 -15.82 -4.26
CA PRO A 19 31.82 -15.00 -3.80
C PRO A 19 32.35 -13.60 -3.47
N ILE A 20 32.14 -12.64 -4.37
CA ILE A 20 32.41 -11.23 -4.10
C ILE A 20 31.11 -10.59 -3.64
N GLU A 21 30.98 -10.41 -2.32
CA GLU A 21 29.88 -9.66 -1.71
C GLU A 21 30.15 -8.15 -1.89
N THR A 22 29.51 -7.50 -2.86
CA THR A 22 29.41 -6.03 -2.84
C THR A 22 28.15 -5.65 -2.06
N PRO A 23 28.27 -5.05 -0.86
CA PRO A 23 27.10 -4.67 -0.08
C PRO A 23 26.31 -3.60 -0.84
N ILE A 24 25.06 -3.88 -1.19
CA ILE A 24 24.13 -2.79 -1.48
C ILE A 24 23.83 -2.14 -0.14
N GLN A 25 24.12 -0.86 -0.03
CA GLN A 25 23.79 -0.13 1.18
C GLN A 25 22.27 -0.09 1.30
N PRO A 26 21.68 -0.59 2.40
CA PRO A 26 20.26 -0.41 2.62
C PRO A 26 19.91 1.08 2.61
N LYS A 27 18.76 1.42 2.03
CA LYS A 27 18.28 2.82 2.00
C LYS A 27 18.06 3.37 3.41
N MET A 28 17.76 2.50 4.37
CA MET A 28 17.60 2.83 5.78
C MET A 28 18.07 1.66 6.66
N ASP A 29 18.79 1.96 7.73
CA ASP A 29 19.18 0.96 8.73
C ASP A 29 18.02 0.72 9.71
N VAL A 30 17.48 -0.50 9.70
CA VAL A 30 16.38 -0.93 10.58
C VAL A 30 16.84 -1.83 11.73
N THR A 31 18.15 -2.11 11.85
CA THR A 31 18.68 -3.08 12.83
C THR A 31 18.39 -2.69 14.28
N GLY A 32 18.19 -1.39 14.56
CA GLY A 32 17.81 -0.88 15.87
C GLY A 32 16.35 -1.17 16.28
N PHE A 33 15.51 -1.66 15.36
CA PHE A 33 14.11 -1.91 15.61
C PHE A 33 13.82 -3.42 15.71
N GLN A 34 12.99 -3.79 16.69
CA GLN A 34 12.49 -5.17 16.83
C GLN A 34 11.05 -5.32 16.37
N ARG A 35 10.31 -4.20 16.31
CA ARG A 35 8.88 -4.14 16.07
C ARG A 35 8.58 -3.10 15.02
N VAL A 36 7.53 -3.32 14.23
CA VAL A 36 7.02 -2.38 13.23
C VAL A 36 5.54 -2.13 13.47
N LEU A 37 5.16 -0.85 13.53
CA LEU A 37 3.78 -0.39 13.64
C LEU A 37 3.37 0.22 12.31
N VAL A 38 2.34 -0.34 11.67
CA VAL A 38 1.68 0.33 10.54
C VAL A 38 0.52 1.13 11.12
N ALA A 39 0.75 2.44 11.26
CA ALA A 39 -0.10 3.35 12.02
C ALA A 39 -1.40 3.69 11.27
N GLY A 40 -1.31 3.91 9.96
CA GLY A 40 -2.41 4.37 9.12
C GLY A 40 -1.87 5.26 8.01
N PHE A 41 -2.74 5.61 7.07
CA PHE A 41 -2.42 6.47 5.94
C PHE A 41 -3.51 7.50 5.75
N ILE A 42 -3.12 8.69 5.30
CA ILE A 42 -4.07 9.67 4.79
C ILE A 42 -4.40 9.24 3.36
N ALA A 43 -5.62 8.73 3.17
CA ALA A 43 -6.08 8.20 1.90
C ALA A 43 -6.95 9.21 1.13
N GLY A 44 -6.92 9.11 -0.20
CA GLY A 44 -7.78 9.88 -1.08
C GLY A 44 -7.97 9.20 -2.43
N GLY A 45 -8.90 9.74 -3.22
CA GLY A 45 -9.18 9.33 -4.59
C GLY A 45 -10.59 8.76 -4.76
N THR A 46 -10.71 7.47 -5.09
CA THR A 46 -12.01 6.82 -5.31
C THR A 46 -12.75 6.50 -4.00
N GLU A 47 -14.08 6.52 -4.06
CA GLU A 47 -14.98 6.15 -2.96
C GLU A 47 -15.35 4.65 -2.98
N ASP A 48 -15.00 3.93 -4.06
CA ASP A 48 -15.34 2.51 -4.24
C ASP A 48 -14.54 1.56 -3.33
N LEU A 49 -13.53 2.09 -2.64
CA LEU A 49 -12.53 1.38 -1.86
C LEU A 49 -12.04 2.30 -0.75
N ASP A 50 -11.70 1.74 0.42
CA ASP A 50 -10.95 2.44 1.47
C ASP A 50 -9.44 2.14 1.29
N PRO A 51 -8.64 3.06 0.71
CA PRO A 51 -7.22 2.81 0.48
C PRO A 51 -6.42 2.77 1.77
N ASN A 52 -6.85 3.46 2.84
CA ASN A 52 -6.13 3.46 4.12
C ASN A 52 -6.15 2.05 4.71
N LEU A 53 -7.35 1.53 4.93
CA LEU A 53 -7.54 0.23 5.56
C LEU A 53 -6.97 -0.93 4.73
N GLU A 54 -7.11 -0.91 3.40
CA GLU A 54 -6.51 -1.94 2.55
C GLU A 54 -4.98 -1.82 2.47
N THR A 55 -4.40 -0.61 2.47
CA THR A 55 -2.93 -0.44 2.58
C THR A 55 -2.43 -1.07 3.87
N VAL A 56 -3.05 -0.73 5.01
CA VAL A 56 -2.59 -1.19 6.32
C VAL A 56 -2.66 -2.72 6.41
N ARG A 57 -3.77 -3.32 5.97
CA ARG A 57 -3.93 -4.78 5.94
C ARG A 57 -2.88 -5.45 5.08
N LEU A 58 -2.68 -4.96 3.86
CA LEU A 58 -1.71 -5.50 2.93
C LEU A 58 -0.28 -5.40 3.48
N LEU A 59 0.13 -4.22 3.94
CA LEU A 59 1.47 -4.00 4.47
C LEU A 59 1.75 -4.87 5.70
N ARG A 60 0.79 -5.01 6.63
CA ARG A 60 0.94 -5.89 7.79
C ARG A 60 1.16 -7.34 7.37
N SER A 61 0.40 -7.83 6.39
CA SER A 61 0.55 -9.18 5.83
C SER A 61 1.92 -9.39 5.16
N GLN A 62 2.34 -8.45 4.32
CA GLN A 62 3.64 -8.51 3.63
C GLN A 62 4.81 -8.42 4.61
N LEU A 63 4.75 -7.54 5.59
CA LEU A 63 5.78 -7.39 6.63
C LEU A 63 5.87 -8.65 7.50
N ARG A 64 4.75 -9.23 7.92
CA ARG A 64 4.75 -10.47 8.72
C ARG A 64 5.43 -11.63 7.99
N THR A 65 5.33 -11.66 6.67
CA THR A 65 5.85 -12.75 5.84
C THR A 65 7.29 -12.50 5.41
N LYS A 66 7.67 -11.25 5.14
CA LYS A 66 8.93 -10.91 4.43
C LYS A 66 9.89 -10.03 5.23
N SER A 67 9.47 -9.48 6.37
CA SER A 67 10.32 -8.64 7.23
C SER A 67 10.78 -9.39 8.47
N PRO A 68 12.01 -9.14 8.99
CA PRO A 68 12.45 -9.67 10.28
C PRO A 68 11.77 -9.00 11.48
N LEU A 69 11.01 -7.92 11.28
CA LEU A 69 10.38 -7.13 12.34
C LEU A 69 9.06 -7.76 12.82
N ARG A 70 8.81 -7.72 14.13
CA ARG A 70 7.52 -8.14 14.70
C ARG A 70 6.44 -7.09 14.41
N VAL A 71 5.45 -7.44 13.60
CA VAL A 71 4.34 -6.54 13.25
C VAL A 71 3.41 -6.35 14.45
N ILE A 72 3.08 -5.10 14.76
CA ILE A 72 2.11 -4.74 15.79
C ILE A 72 0.71 -4.64 15.16
N GLU A 73 -0.22 -5.42 15.68
CA GLU A 73 -1.64 -5.38 15.31
C GLU A 73 -2.36 -4.38 16.22
N ALA A 74 -2.40 -3.12 15.78
CA ALA A 74 -3.12 -2.04 16.46
C ALA A 74 -4.33 -1.58 15.62
N GLU A 75 -5.24 -0.82 16.23
CA GLU A 75 -6.29 -0.12 15.49
C GLU A 75 -5.67 0.86 14.47
N VAL A 76 -6.33 1.04 13.33
CA VAL A 76 -5.86 1.96 12.28
C VAL A 76 -6.17 3.38 12.70
N LEU A 77 -5.15 4.25 12.71
CA LEU A 77 -5.32 5.64 13.10
C LEU A 77 -6.06 6.43 11.99
N PRO A 78 -7.16 7.14 12.32
CA PRO A 78 -7.83 8.04 11.38
C PRO A 78 -7.05 9.36 11.27
N LEU A 79 -5.92 9.34 10.56
CA LEU A 79 -4.98 10.47 10.49
C LEU A 79 -5.59 11.78 9.94
N VAL A 80 -6.64 11.68 9.12
CA VAL A 80 -7.38 12.84 8.60
C VAL A 80 -8.08 13.62 9.71
N GLU A 81 -8.71 12.91 10.65
CA GLU A 81 -9.44 13.48 11.79
C GLU A 81 -8.45 14.09 12.77
N ILE A 82 -7.39 13.35 13.13
CA ILE A 82 -6.33 13.81 14.04
C ILE A 82 -5.67 15.10 13.52
N ALA A 83 -5.46 15.20 12.21
CA ALA A 83 -4.91 16.39 11.60
C ALA A 83 -5.91 17.56 11.50
N GLY A 84 -7.21 17.27 11.39
CA GLY A 84 -8.29 18.28 11.42
C GLY A 84 -8.55 18.84 12.82
N ASP A 85 -8.50 17.97 13.83
CA ASP A 85 -8.75 18.26 15.24
C ASP A 85 -7.51 18.78 15.98
N GLY A 86 -6.36 18.87 15.30
CA GLY A 86 -5.14 19.54 15.79
C GLY A 86 -5.31 21.03 16.15
N LYS A 87 -6.54 21.56 16.09
CA LYS A 87 -6.94 22.84 16.69
C LYS A 87 -7.32 22.73 18.17
N GLU A 88 -7.62 21.54 18.69
CA GLU A 88 -8.18 21.33 20.04
C GLU A 88 -7.56 20.15 20.82
N ILE A 89 -6.24 19.91 20.74
CA ILE A 89 -5.57 19.15 21.80
C ILE A 89 -5.25 20.12 22.96
N LYS A 90 -6.31 20.57 23.63
CA LYS A 90 -6.25 20.98 25.04
C LYS A 90 -6.84 19.86 25.86
N GLU A 91 -5.95 19.15 26.56
CA GLU A 91 -6.13 18.63 27.90
C GLU A 91 -7.58 18.45 28.37
N ASN A 92 -8.08 17.21 28.32
CA ASN A 92 -9.05 16.74 29.29
C ASN A 92 -8.70 15.30 29.67
N GLY A 93 -7.93 15.19 30.74
CA GLY A 93 -7.85 13.99 31.54
C GLY A 93 -9.10 13.84 32.42
N ALA A 94 -9.36 12.59 32.81
CA ALA A 94 -10.44 12.11 33.68
C ALA A 94 -11.84 12.14 33.02
N THR A 95 -12.50 11.01 32.84
CA THR A 95 -13.05 10.24 33.96
C THR A 95 -13.00 8.73 33.77
N ALA A 96 -12.34 8.05 34.71
CA ALA A 96 -12.53 6.64 34.98
C ALA A 96 -13.82 6.43 35.81
N ASN A 97 -14.45 5.29 35.56
CA ASN A 97 -15.73 4.79 36.06
C ASN A 97 -15.92 4.77 37.59
N THR A 98 -17.20 4.57 37.97
CA THR A 98 -17.75 3.56 38.94
C THR A 98 -18.68 4.20 40.00
N PRO A 99 -19.66 3.52 40.64
CA PRO A 99 -20.66 2.50 40.23
C PRO A 99 -22.12 2.94 40.51
N SER A 100 -23.13 2.17 40.09
CA SER A 100 -24.50 2.27 40.63
C SER A 100 -25.10 0.90 40.93
N ALA A 101 -25.59 0.75 42.17
CA ALA A 101 -26.45 -0.32 42.67
C ALA A 101 -27.19 0.22 43.93
N PRO A 102 -28.23 -0.46 44.48
CA PRO A 102 -29.42 -1.05 43.85
C PRO A 102 -30.75 -0.75 44.64
N GLY A 103 -31.91 -1.09 44.05
CA GLY A 103 -33.23 -1.19 44.73
C GLY A 103 -34.33 -0.32 44.08
N ALA A 104 -35.61 -0.68 43.98
CA ALA A 104 -36.38 -1.86 44.36
C ALA A 104 -37.72 -1.85 43.58
N ALA A 105 -38.21 -3.05 43.26
CA ALA A 105 -39.59 -3.54 43.08
C ALA A 105 -40.74 -2.62 42.61
N GLY A 106 -41.52 -3.10 41.62
CA GLY A 106 -42.95 -2.79 41.56
C GLY A 106 -43.69 -3.00 40.23
N LEU A 107 -44.26 -4.20 40.04
CA LEU A 107 -45.57 -4.49 39.42
C LEU A 107 -45.78 -4.32 37.90
N THR A 108 -46.06 -5.45 37.23
CA THR A 108 -46.81 -5.56 35.96
C THR A 108 -48.33 -5.45 36.20
N PRO A 109 -49.16 -5.09 35.19
CA PRO A 109 -49.80 -6.13 34.37
C PRO A 109 -50.06 -5.79 32.89
N ILE A 110 -49.85 -6.80 32.04
CA ILE A 110 -50.65 -7.30 30.89
C ILE A 110 -51.63 -6.33 30.17
N ASN A 111 -51.43 -6.09 28.86
CA ASN A 111 -52.53 -6.11 27.87
C ASN A 111 -52.03 -6.36 26.43
N ALA A 112 -52.92 -6.92 25.61
CA ALA A 112 -52.68 -7.67 24.38
C ALA A 112 -52.82 -6.87 23.05
N SER A 113 -52.37 -7.52 21.97
CA SER A 113 -52.94 -7.52 20.60
C SER A 113 -52.53 -6.44 19.55
N ALA A 114 -51.67 -6.90 18.62
CA ALA A 114 -51.79 -6.83 17.15
C ALA A 114 -51.62 -5.45 16.41
N PRO A 115 -51.54 -5.40 15.05
CA PRO A 115 -50.28 -5.13 14.32
C PRO A 115 -50.37 -3.92 13.35
N ALA A 116 -49.25 -3.70 12.63
CA ALA A 116 -49.02 -2.74 11.55
C ALA A 116 -48.59 -1.34 11.99
N ASP A 117 -47.35 -0.96 11.65
CA ASP A 117 -47.14 0.20 10.78
C ASP A 117 -45.69 0.28 10.28
N GLY A 118 -45.58 0.70 9.02
CA GLY A 118 -44.36 0.68 8.23
C GLY A 118 -43.20 1.41 8.87
N ARG A 119 -42.06 0.72 9.00
CA ARG A 119 -40.77 1.38 9.13
C ARG A 119 -40.19 1.60 7.74
N PRO A 120 -39.86 2.85 7.36
CA PRO A 120 -39.04 3.11 6.19
C PRO A 120 -37.69 2.42 6.37
N GLN A 121 -37.29 1.62 5.39
CA GLN A 121 -35.90 1.18 5.28
C GLN A 121 -35.05 2.45 5.11
N ALA A 122 -34.26 2.76 6.12
CA ALA A 122 -33.22 3.77 6.04
C ALA A 122 -32.14 3.25 5.07
N ASN A 123 -32.32 3.53 3.78
CA ASN A 123 -31.23 3.61 2.82
C ASN A 123 -30.35 4.80 3.21
N GLY A 124 -29.55 4.62 4.26
CA GLY A 124 -28.47 5.53 4.59
C GLY A 124 -27.37 5.36 3.56
N LYS A 125 -27.34 6.26 2.56
CA LYS A 125 -26.07 6.58 1.92
C LYS A 125 -25.09 6.95 3.05
N PRO A 126 -23.91 6.32 3.15
CA PRO A 126 -22.90 6.75 4.11
C PRO A 126 -22.66 8.24 3.90
N ALA A 127 -22.59 9.00 5.00
CA ALA A 127 -22.12 10.37 4.94
C ALA A 127 -20.74 10.38 4.24
N PRO A 128 -20.43 11.38 3.39
CA PRO A 128 -19.13 11.44 2.74
C PRO A 128 -18.06 11.50 3.82
N SER A 129 -17.18 10.49 3.89
CA SER A 129 -16.03 10.50 4.79
C SER A 129 -15.14 11.69 4.43
N LEU A 130 -14.46 12.30 5.41
CA LEU A 130 -13.54 13.43 5.19
C LEU A 130 -12.44 13.10 4.14
N GLU A 131 -12.18 11.81 3.93
CA GLU A 131 -11.29 11.22 2.91
C GLU A 131 -11.75 11.49 1.46
N SER A 132 -13.07 11.67 1.23
CA SER A 132 -13.65 11.97 -0.10
C SER A 132 -13.23 13.33 -0.69
N GLN A 133 -12.64 14.22 0.14
CA GLN A 133 -12.19 15.54 -0.29
C GLN A 133 -10.78 15.54 -0.91
N ILE A 134 -10.02 14.46 -0.73
CA ILE A 134 -8.64 14.36 -1.22
C ILE A 134 -8.65 13.74 -2.60
N LYS A 135 -8.50 14.56 -3.65
CA LYS A 135 -8.56 14.10 -5.05
C LYS A 135 -7.23 14.21 -5.78
N THR A 136 -6.35 15.09 -5.30
CA THR A 136 -5.07 15.37 -5.94
C THR A 136 -3.93 15.29 -4.93
N GLU A 137 -2.71 15.09 -5.45
CA GLU A 137 -1.50 15.06 -4.63
C GLU A 137 -1.30 16.37 -3.83
N LYS A 138 -1.77 17.51 -4.36
CA LYS A 138 -1.68 18.81 -3.69
C LYS A 138 -2.57 18.88 -2.44
N ASP A 139 -3.65 18.11 -2.39
CA ASP A 139 -4.58 18.14 -1.25
C ASP A 139 -3.93 17.57 0.03
N PHE A 140 -2.93 16.70 -0.11
CA PHE A 140 -2.16 16.17 1.03
C PHE A 140 -1.31 17.22 1.74
N GLN A 141 -0.96 18.34 1.08
CA GLN A 141 -0.12 19.38 1.69
C GLN A 141 -0.73 19.97 2.97
N LYS A 142 -2.07 19.97 3.08
CA LYS A 142 -2.80 20.40 4.28
C LYS A 142 -2.46 19.54 5.50
N TYR A 143 -2.12 18.29 5.25
CA TYR A 143 -1.87 17.26 6.25
C TYR A 143 -0.39 16.98 6.49
N ASP A 144 0.53 17.62 5.75
CA ASP A 144 1.97 17.42 5.97
C ASP A 144 2.41 17.72 7.42
N LYS A 145 1.66 18.58 8.13
CA LYS A 145 1.92 18.96 9.52
C LYS A 145 1.84 17.78 10.50
N ILE A 146 0.91 16.85 10.32
CA ILE A 146 0.78 15.73 11.28
C ILE A 146 2.01 14.81 11.21
N PHE A 147 2.59 14.64 10.02
CA PHE A 147 3.82 13.85 9.86
C PHE A 147 5.05 14.53 10.47
N ALA A 148 5.01 15.86 10.63
CA ALA A 148 6.07 16.63 11.28
C ALA A 148 5.89 16.75 12.81
N ASP A 149 4.78 16.30 13.39
CA ASP A 149 4.54 16.36 14.83
C ASP A 149 5.33 15.28 15.58
N VAL A 150 6.59 15.59 15.88
CA VAL A 150 7.52 14.72 16.63
C VAL A 150 6.94 14.32 17.99
N SER A 151 6.20 15.21 18.66
CA SER A 151 5.66 14.94 20.00
C SER A 151 4.55 13.90 19.95
N TYR A 152 3.67 13.98 18.96
CA TYR A 152 2.63 12.99 18.72
C TYR A 152 3.24 11.61 18.44
N TRP A 153 4.17 11.52 17.48
CA TRP A 153 4.76 10.23 17.10
C TRP A 153 5.62 9.61 18.20
N LYS A 154 6.28 10.44 19.02
CA LYS A 154 7.02 9.96 20.19
C LYS A 154 6.09 9.34 21.24
N LYS A 155 4.97 10.00 21.57
CA LYS A 155 3.97 9.45 22.50
C LYS A 155 3.40 8.13 22.01
N LEU A 156 3.05 8.06 20.73
CA LEU A 156 2.58 6.83 20.08
C LEU A 156 3.66 5.74 20.13
N GLY A 157 4.92 6.11 19.87
CA GLY A 157 6.03 5.18 19.96
C GLY A 157 6.23 4.60 21.36
N GLU A 158 6.15 5.44 22.39
CA GLU A 158 6.24 5.00 23.80
C GLU A 158 5.13 4.00 24.16
N GLU A 159 3.88 4.24 23.73
CA GLU A 159 2.73 3.33 23.93
C GLU A 159 2.99 1.94 23.33
N TYR A 160 3.57 1.90 22.12
CA TYR A 160 3.80 0.65 21.39
C TYR A 160 5.23 0.08 21.54
N GLN A 161 5.98 0.52 22.55
CA GLN A 161 7.34 0.08 22.87
C GLN A 161 8.41 0.40 21.80
N ASN A 162 8.48 1.67 21.39
CA ASN A 162 9.45 2.25 20.45
C ASN A 162 9.59 1.45 19.13
N PRO A 163 8.50 1.18 18.39
CA PRO A 163 8.57 0.49 17.12
C PRO A 163 9.12 1.40 16.00
N LEU A 164 9.47 0.79 14.87
CA LEU A 164 9.54 1.52 13.60
C LEU A 164 8.09 1.82 13.16
N ILE A 165 7.73 3.08 13.04
CA ILE A 165 6.39 3.49 12.62
C ILE A 165 6.38 3.70 11.11
N VAL A 166 5.44 3.06 10.42
CA VAL A 166 5.17 3.23 9.00
C VAL A 166 3.83 3.93 8.84
N THR A 167 3.84 5.06 8.15
CA THR A 167 2.67 5.90 7.88
C THR A 167 2.83 6.60 6.53
N GLY A 168 1.92 7.50 6.17
CA GLY A 168 2.09 8.43 5.05
C GLY A 168 0.78 8.72 4.32
N THR A 169 0.85 8.84 3.00
CA THR A 169 -0.32 9.16 2.16
C THR A 169 -0.52 8.13 1.07
N VAL A 170 -1.77 7.92 0.65
CA VAL A 170 -2.12 7.00 -0.45
C VAL A 170 -3.19 7.65 -1.32
N LEU A 171 -2.85 7.98 -2.56
CA LEU A 171 -3.81 8.43 -3.55
C LEU A 171 -4.12 7.29 -4.52
N PHE A 172 -5.39 6.90 -4.60
CA PHE A 172 -5.85 5.92 -5.57
C PHE A 172 -7.02 6.48 -6.37
N ALA A 173 -6.75 6.92 -7.60
CA ALA A 173 -7.71 7.67 -8.40
C ALA A 173 -7.94 7.02 -9.78
N PRO A 174 -9.17 7.10 -10.32
CA PRO A 174 -9.44 6.66 -11.69
C PRO A 174 -8.74 7.57 -12.69
N GLN A 175 -8.22 6.97 -13.77
CA GLN A 175 -7.51 7.65 -14.84
C GLN A 175 -8.12 7.26 -16.19
N GLN A 176 -8.37 8.24 -17.06
CA GLN A 176 -8.85 8.00 -18.42
C GLN A 176 -7.97 8.73 -19.42
N THR A 177 -7.56 8.02 -20.46
CA THR A 177 -6.76 8.59 -21.55
C THR A 177 -7.29 8.09 -22.88
N ALA A 178 -7.52 9.00 -23.82
CA ALA A 178 -7.87 8.66 -25.19
C ALA A 178 -6.65 8.88 -26.09
N GLY A 179 -6.39 7.94 -27.00
CA GLY A 179 -5.25 8.07 -27.91
C GLY A 179 -5.20 6.98 -28.97
N PHE A 180 -4.29 7.15 -29.94
CA PHE A 180 -4.03 6.13 -30.94
C PHE A 180 -3.19 4.99 -30.33
N VAL A 181 -3.71 3.77 -30.44
CA VAL A 181 -3.01 2.55 -30.05
C VAL A 181 -2.83 1.69 -31.30
N THR A 182 -1.65 1.10 -31.43
CA THR A 182 -1.40 0.12 -32.50
C THR A 182 -1.92 -1.22 -32.03
N ARG A 183 -2.90 -1.79 -32.75
CA ARG A 183 -3.34 -3.17 -32.53
C ARG A 183 -2.95 -4.03 -33.71
N GLU A 184 -2.60 -5.26 -33.41
CA GLU A 184 -2.39 -6.29 -34.40
C GLU A 184 -3.74 -6.80 -34.88
N GLN A 185 -4.00 -6.69 -36.19
CA GLN A 185 -5.17 -7.28 -36.81
C GLN A 185 -4.73 -8.39 -37.76
N GLU A 186 -5.24 -9.59 -37.53
CA GLU A 186 -5.11 -10.68 -38.48
C GLU A 186 -5.96 -10.38 -39.71
N VAL A 187 -5.30 -10.29 -40.86
CA VAL A 187 -5.91 -10.15 -42.17
C VAL A 187 -5.47 -11.32 -43.02
N PHE A 188 -6.43 -11.94 -43.71
CA PHE A 188 -6.16 -13.00 -44.67
C PHE A 188 -5.90 -12.36 -46.03
N ASP A 189 -4.78 -12.71 -46.67
CA ASP A 189 -4.54 -12.30 -48.05
C ASP A 189 -5.45 -13.08 -49.03
N ALA A 190 -5.47 -12.68 -50.30
CA ALA A 190 -6.29 -13.33 -51.33
C ALA A 190 -5.94 -14.82 -51.54
N THR A 191 -4.81 -15.30 -50.99
CA THR A 191 -4.39 -16.70 -51.01
C THR A 191 -4.70 -17.44 -49.70
N GLY A 192 -5.45 -16.83 -48.78
CA GLY A 192 -5.87 -17.43 -47.51
C GLY A 192 -4.76 -17.52 -46.45
N ARG A 193 -3.60 -16.86 -46.65
CA ARG A 193 -2.52 -16.86 -45.67
C ARG A 193 -2.77 -15.79 -44.62
N ARG A 194 -2.57 -16.14 -43.35
CA ARG A 194 -2.68 -15.19 -42.22
C ARG A 194 -1.51 -14.21 -42.26
N ARG A 195 -1.81 -12.91 -42.27
CA ARG A 195 -0.83 -11.84 -42.03
C ARG A 195 -1.32 -10.97 -40.88
N VAL A 196 -0.41 -10.62 -39.99
CA VAL A 196 -0.68 -9.66 -38.92
C VAL A 196 -0.25 -8.29 -39.42
N ILE A 197 -1.21 -7.36 -39.56
CA ILE A 197 -0.89 -5.97 -39.89
C ILE A 197 -1.16 -5.06 -38.69
N PRO A 198 -0.23 -4.15 -38.35
CA PRO A 198 -0.47 -3.16 -37.31
C PRO A 198 -1.44 -2.10 -37.84
N ILE A 199 -2.60 -1.96 -37.21
CA ILE A 199 -3.54 -0.86 -37.49
C ILE A 199 -3.56 0.12 -36.32
N ARG A 200 -3.50 1.42 -36.64
CA ARG A 200 -3.68 2.49 -35.64
C ARG A 200 -5.17 2.69 -35.42
N ALA A 201 -5.65 2.32 -34.26
CA ALA A 201 -7.03 2.57 -33.84
C ALA A 201 -7.03 3.65 -32.75
N TYR A 202 -7.92 4.62 -32.87
CA TYR A 202 -8.20 5.53 -31.77
C TYR A 202 -8.99 4.76 -30.71
N MET A 203 -8.43 4.65 -29.50
CA MET A 203 -9.08 3.93 -28.41
C MET A 203 -9.05 4.74 -27.13
N GLU A 204 -10.16 4.68 -26.41
CA GLU A 204 -10.21 5.13 -25.03
C GLU A 204 -9.70 4.03 -24.12
N ARG A 205 -8.84 4.42 -23.18
CA ARG A 205 -8.37 3.56 -22.10
C ARG A 205 -8.78 4.16 -20.77
N LYS A 206 -9.26 3.30 -19.88
CA LYS A 206 -9.65 3.64 -18.51
C LYS A 206 -8.87 2.75 -17.57
N GLY A 207 -8.51 3.27 -16.42
CA GLY A 207 -7.84 2.50 -15.40
C GLY A 207 -7.63 3.33 -14.16
N PHE A 208 -6.51 3.11 -13.48
CA PHE A 208 -6.25 3.70 -12.18
C PHE A 208 -4.79 4.07 -12.05
N MET A 209 -4.56 5.09 -11.22
CA MET A 209 -3.24 5.48 -10.76
C MET A 209 -3.17 5.35 -9.24
N LEU A 210 -2.00 4.93 -8.76
CA LEU A 210 -1.69 4.77 -7.34
C LEU A 210 -0.43 5.58 -7.03
N ILE A 211 -0.53 6.50 -6.08
CA ILE A 211 0.60 7.30 -5.58
C ILE A 211 0.66 7.17 -4.06
N PRO A 212 1.38 6.17 -3.54
CA PRO A 212 1.65 6.06 -2.13
C PRO A 212 2.96 6.80 -1.78
N LYS A 213 2.93 7.58 -0.69
CA LYS A 213 4.11 8.13 -0.04
C LYS A 213 4.24 7.43 1.31
N PHE A 214 5.29 6.62 1.48
CA PHE A 214 5.61 6.00 2.75
C PHE A 214 6.55 6.89 3.54
N ILE A 215 6.28 7.03 4.83
CA ILE A 215 7.08 7.78 5.80
C ILE A 215 7.41 6.82 6.93
N PHE A 216 8.71 6.75 7.24
CA PHE A 216 9.26 5.92 8.29
C PHE A 216 9.68 6.81 9.44
N ILE A 217 9.14 6.56 10.63
CA ILE A 217 9.37 7.37 11.82
C ILE A 217 9.96 6.48 12.92
N ASP A 218 10.99 6.97 13.58
CA ASP A 218 11.56 6.33 14.77
C ASP A 218 10.61 6.54 15.96
N GLY A 219 10.00 5.47 16.47
CA GLY A 219 9.10 5.56 17.63
C GLY A 219 9.78 6.04 18.92
N ARG A 220 11.11 5.92 19.05
CA ARG A 220 11.83 6.41 20.24
C ARG A 220 11.91 7.92 20.28
N THR A 221 12.15 8.54 19.13
CA THR A 221 12.43 9.97 19.03
C THR A 221 11.29 10.76 18.43
N GLY A 222 10.39 10.11 17.67
CA GLY A 222 9.37 10.73 16.85
C GLY A 222 9.90 11.35 15.55
N ALA A 223 11.20 11.18 15.24
CA ALA A 223 11.82 11.78 14.07
C ALA A 223 11.56 10.95 12.80
N THR A 224 11.31 11.63 11.68
CA THR A 224 11.24 10.97 10.37
C THR A 224 12.64 10.51 9.96
N LEU A 225 12.79 9.21 9.73
CA LEU A 225 14.03 8.57 9.28
C LEU A 225 14.16 8.59 7.76
N TYR A 226 13.07 8.28 7.07
CA TYR A 226 13.06 8.12 5.63
C TYR A 226 11.66 8.37 5.08
N SER A 227 11.58 8.81 3.82
CA SER A 227 10.32 8.87 3.08
C SER A 227 10.54 8.55 1.61
N GLU A 228 9.61 7.81 1.01
CA GLU A 228 9.67 7.48 -0.42
C GLU A 228 8.28 7.54 -1.04
N THR A 229 8.21 8.12 -2.23
CA THR A 229 6.97 8.23 -3.01
C THR A 229 7.07 7.35 -4.25
N PHE A 230 6.01 6.60 -4.51
CA PHE A 230 5.86 5.78 -5.70
C PHE A 230 4.75 6.34 -6.59
N ARG A 231 4.80 6.02 -7.88
CA ARG A 231 3.73 6.35 -8.82
C ARG A 231 3.58 5.20 -9.80
N GLU A 232 2.47 4.51 -9.70
CA GLU A 232 2.11 3.41 -10.58
C GLU A 232 0.81 3.74 -11.31
N GLU A 233 0.72 3.28 -12.56
CA GLU A 233 -0.47 3.46 -13.40
C GLU A 233 -0.76 2.18 -14.16
N VAL A 234 -2.04 1.87 -14.30
CA VAL A 234 -2.52 0.81 -15.17
C VAL A 234 -3.70 1.33 -15.97
N LEU A 235 -3.67 1.10 -17.29
CA LEU A 235 -4.71 1.49 -18.21
C LEU A 235 -5.24 0.25 -18.93
N TYR A 236 -6.54 0.02 -18.81
CA TYR A 236 -7.26 -1.05 -19.49
C TYR A 236 -7.98 -0.50 -20.72
N ASN A 237 -8.42 -1.42 -21.58
CA ASN A 237 -9.36 -1.07 -22.63
C ASN A 237 -10.69 -0.58 -22.00
N ALA A 238 -11.29 0.51 -22.49
CA ALA A 238 -12.57 1.02 -22.01
C ALA A 238 -13.74 0.02 -22.07
N GLN A 239 -13.69 -1.01 -22.91
CA GLN A 239 -14.69 -2.09 -22.91
C GLN A 239 -14.53 -3.08 -21.74
N GLN A 240 -13.35 -3.12 -21.11
CA GLN A 240 -13.06 -4.00 -19.99
C GLN A 240 -13.45 -3.29 -18.68
N ASN A 241 -14.42 -3.85 -17.96
CA ASN A 241 -14.78 -3.36 -16.63
C ASN A 241 -13.93 -4.07 -15.57
N THR A 242 -12.83 -3.43 -15.17
CA THR A 242 -11.97 -3.94 -14.09
C THR A 242 -12.35 -3.25 -12.77
N PRO A 243 -12.69 -4.01 -11.70
CA PRO A 243 -12.99 -3.42 -10.39
C PRO A 243 -11.83 -2.61 -9.79
N ALA A 244 -12.18 -1.60 -8.99
CA ALA A 244 -11.23 -0.74 -8.30
C ALA A 244 -10.30 -1.53 -7.36
N LEU A 245 -10.85 -2.43 -6.54
CA LEU A 245 -10.10 -3.28 -5.61
C LEU A 245 -9.05 -4.16 -6.31
N SER A 246 -9.43 -4.81 -7.43
CA SER A 246 -8.50 -5.64 -8.20
C SER A 246 -7.33 -4.82 -8.77
N SER A 247 -7.64 -3.65 -9.34
CA SER A 247 -6.62 -2.74 -9.87
C SER A 247 -5.71 -2.19 -8.78
N TYR A 248 -6.27 -1.90 -7.60
CA TYR A 248 -5.52 -1.43 -6.45
C TYR A 248 -4.47 -2.45 -6.00
N PHE A 249 -4.84 -3.73 -5.85
CA PHE A 249 -3.90 -4.78 -5.49
C PHE A 249 -2.85 -5.03 -6.58
N GLU A 250 -3.24 -4.97 -7.86
CA GLU A 250 -2.27 -5.07 -8.96
C GLU A 250 -1.21 -3.96 -8.89
N LEU A 251 -1.61 -2.72 -8.63
CA LEU A 251 -0.69 -1.59 -8.49
C LEU A 251 0.15 -1.71 -7.21
N MET A 252 -0.45 -2.10 -6.09
CA MET A 252 0.27 -2.31 -4.84
C MET A 252 1.31 -3.43 -4.96
N ASP A 253 1.00 -4.54 -5.65
CA ASP A 253 1.95 -5.64 -5.85
C ASP A 253 3.22 -5.21 -6.61
N ARG A 254 3.13 -4.15 -7.43
CA ARG A 254 4.30 -3.52 -8.08
C ARG A 254 5.11 -2.65 -7.12
N VAL A 255 4.46 -2.01 -6.15
CA VAL A 255 5.09 -1.13 -5.14
C VAL A 255 5.74 -1.92 -3.99
N ILE A 256 5.12 -3.02 -3.55
CA ILE A 256 5.53 -3.80 -2.37
C ILE A 256 7.01 -4.24 -2.40
N PRO A 257 7.58 -4.76 -3.51
CA PRO A 257 8.98 -5.17 -3.54
C PRO A 257 9.94 -4.01 -3.22
N SER A 258 9.68 -2.84 -3.80
CA SER A 258 10.47 -1.63 -3.56
C SER A 258 10.32 -1.15 -2.12
N PHE A 259 9.10 -1.11 -1.59
CA PHE A 259 8.84 -0.80 -0.18
C PHE A 259 9.62 -1.72 0.76
N LEU A 260 9.55 -3.05 0.56
CA LEU A 260 10.26 -4.01 1.40
C LEU A 260 11.79 -3.88 1.27
N SER A 261 12.29 -3.52 0.09
CA SER A 261 13.71 -3.24 -0.11
C SER A 261 14.20 -2.03 0.70
N THR A 262 13.33 -1.06 1.02
CA THR A 262 13.71 0.07 1.90
C THR A 262 13.99 -0.39 3.33
N LEU A 263 13.25 -1.40 3.79
CA LEU A 263 13.33 -1.98 5.12
C LEU A 263 14.35 -3.12 5.21
N SER A 264 14.74 -3.69 4.07
CA SER A 264 15.66 -4.82 4.05
C SER A 264 17.11 -4.33 4.08
N ALA A 265 17.85 -4.75 5.10
CA ALA A 265 19.32 -4.74 5.08
C ALA A 265 19.86 -5.82 4.13
N GLN A 266 19.51 -5.77 2.84
CA GLN A 266 19.85 -6.83 1.90
C GLN A 266 21.31 -6.69 1.43
N LYS A 267 22.19 -7.57 1.95
CA LYS A 267 23.47 -7.90 1.32
C LYS A 267 23.18 -8.75 0.09
N ILE A 268 23.29 -8.20 -1.11
CA ILE A 268 23.17 -8.99 -2.34
C ILE A 268 24.43 -9.83 -2.51
N ARG A 269 24.27 -11.15 -2.50
CA ARG A 269 25.30 -12.10 -2.96
C ARG A 269 25.12 -12.28 -4.46
N GLY A 270 25.98 -11.66 -5.25
CA GLY A 270 26.06 -11.91 -6.69
C GLY A 270 27.15 -12.95 -6.98
N THR A 271 26.85 -13.93 -7.84
CA THR A 271 27.83 -14.89 -8.35
C THR A 271 28.23 -14.45 -9.76
N ARG A 272 29.50 -14.10 -9.99
CA ARG A 272 30.03 -13.93 -11.35
C ARG A 272 30.97 -15.11 -11.64
N VAL A 273 30.67 -15.84 -12.72
CA VAL A 273 31.56 -16.89 -13.24
C VAL A 273 32.60 -16.22 -14.15
N LEU A 274 33.87 -16.31 -13.77
CA LEU A 274 34.98 -15.93 -14.65
C LEU A 274 35.41 -17.17 -15.44
N LEU A 275 35.40 -17.08 -16.77
CA LEU A 275 36.00 -18.08 -17.66
C LEU A 275 37.50 -17.78 -17.77
N LYS A 276 38.32 -18.83 -17.66
CA LYS A 276 39.78 -18.75 -17.82
C LYS A 276 40.17 -18.75 -19.30
#